data_AF-A0A1D2MTJ6-F1
#
_entry.id   AF-A0A1D2MTJ6-F1
#
_cell.length_a   1.000
_cell.length_b   1.000
_cell.length_c   1.000
_cell.angle_alpha   90.00
_cell.angle_beta   90.00
_cell.angle_gamma   90.00
#
_symmetry.space_group_name_H-M   'P 1'
#
loop_
_entity.id
_entity.type
_entity.pdbx_description
1 polymer ?
#
loop_
_entity_poly.entity_id
_entity_poly.type
_entity_poly.pdbx_seq_one_letter_code
_entity_poly.pdbx_strand_id
1 'polypeptide(L)'
;MVVVFLFNLMCAIVSCDPFYSPPTPKAIADSSGNSLLTDFISRTGRNLDANGSSDIMSLIRPPPIVDTESGKVEGYFMKVINGREVYAFEGIPYAEQPKIFQSPVPKRKWQGVRQAKKPGHFCVQMHGAKLNRVLGMRCKLPE
;
A
#
# COMPACT_ATOMS: atom_id res chain seq x y z
N MET A 1 25.84 -34.87 -19.40
CA MET A 1 26.27 -33.50 -19.02
C MET A 1 25.52 -32.41 -19.77
N VAL A 2 25.30 -32.51 -21.09
CA VAL A 2 24.59 -31.49 -21.89
C VAL A 2 23.14 -31.26 -21.45
N VAL A 3 22.39 -32.31 -21.09
CA VAL A 3 20.97 -32.20 -20.69
C VAL A 3 20.79 -31.35 -19.41
N VAL A 4 21.67 -31.52 -18.42
CA VAL A 4 21.64 -30.73 -17.18
C VAL A 4 21.98 -29.27 -17.45
N PHE A 5 22.93 -29.01 -18.35
CA PHE A 5 23.29 -27.66 -18.74
C PHE A 5 22.14 -26.95 -19.47
N LEU A 6 21.45 -27.65 -20.38
CA LEU A 6 20.27 -27.13 -21.07
C LEU A 6 19.09 -26.88 -20.11
N PHE A 7 18.87 -27.74 -19.12
CA PHE A 7 17.84 -27.52 -18.10
C PHE A 7 18.12 -26.29 -17.23
N ASN A 8 19.37 -26.12 -16.77
CA ASN A 8 19.78 -24.94 -16.01
C ASN A 8 19.74 -23.66 -16.86
N LEU A 9 20.13 -23.75 -18.14
CA LEU A 9 20.07 -22.64 -19.08
C LEU A 9 18.62 -22.22 -19.39
N MET A 10 17.68 -23.17 -19.49
CA MET A 10 16.25 -22.89 -19.64
C MET A 10 15.68 -22.15 -18.43
N CYS A 11 16.07 -22.51 -17.21
CA CYS A 11 15.67 -21.78 -16.00
C CYS A 11 16.27 -20.36 -15.92
N ALA A 12 17.39 -20.10 -16.59
CA ALA A 12 17.98 -18.76 -16.68
C ALA A 12 17.35 -17.88 -17.78
N ILE A 13 16.82 -18.49 -18.84
CA ILE A 13 16.19 -17.78 -19.96
C ILE A 13 14.71 -17.49 -19.68
N VAL A 14 14.01 -18.38 -18.99
CA VAL A 14 12.61 -18.16 -18.60
C VAL A 14 12.59 -17.24 -17.38
N SER A 15 12.09 -16.02 -17.56
CA SER A 15 11.82 -15.11 -16.44
C SER A 15 10.84 -15.80 -15.49
N CYS A 16 11.31 -16.10 -14.28
CA CYS A 16 10.49 -16.68 -13.21
C CYS A 16 9.54 -15.67 -12.56
N ASP A 17 9.51 -14.42 -13.04
CA ASP A 17 8.61 -13.40 -12.53
C ASP A 17 7.21 -13.62 -13.12
N PRO A 18 6.23 -14.08 -12.34
CA PRO A 18 4.86 -14.18 -12.83
C PRO A 18 4.34 -12.79 -13.22
N PHE A 19 3.63 -12.72 -14.35
CA PHE A 19 3.01 -11.48 -14.80
C PHE A 19 1.87 -11.10 -13.84
N TYR A 20 2.06 -10.04 -13.06
CA TYR A 20 1.00 -9.47 -12.22
C TYR A 20 0.30 -8.34 -12.96
N SER A 21 -1.00 -8.46 -13.14
CA SER A 21 -1.82 -7.32 -13.55
C SER A 21 -1.85 -6.27 -12.44
N PRO A 22 -1.81 -4.97 -12.78
CA PRO A 22 -1.89 -3.93 -11.76
C PRO A 22 -3.21 -4.06 -11.00
N PRO A 23 -3.20 -3.94 -9.66
CA PRO A 23 -4.42 -3.99 -8.88
C PRO A 23 -5.30 -2.80 -9.28
N THR A 24 -6.49 -3.09 -9.79
CA THR A 24 -7.48 -2.05 -10.04
C THR A 24 -8.14 -1.70 -8.71
N PRO A 25 -8.03 -0.45 -8.22
CA PRO A 25 -8.86 -0.01 -7.11
C PRO A 25 -10.30 -0.29 -7.47
N LYS A 26 -11.06 -0.87 -6.54
CA LYS A 26 -12.50 -0.86 -6.70
C LYS A 26 -12.89 0.62 -6.68
N ALA A 27 -13.21 1.17 -7.84
CA ALA A 27 -14.02 2.36 -7.87
C ALA A 27 -15.23 1.99 -7.03
N ILE A 28 -15.48 2.74 -5.96
CA ILE A 28 -16.84 2.77 -5.42
C ILE A 28 -17.64 3.27 -6.61
N ALA A 29 -18.35 2.36 -7.26
CA ALA A 29 -19.26 2.67 -8.32
C ALA A 29 -20.35 3.52 -7.69
N ASP A 30 -20.16 4.82 -7.70
CA ASP A 30 -21.25 5.76 -7.81
C ASP A 30 -21.05 6.53 -9.11
N SER A 31 -21.48 5.89 -10.18
CA SER A 31 -22.18 6.56 -11.27
C SER A 31 -23.57 7.05 -10.80
N SER A 32 -23.65 7.63 -9.60
CA SER A 32 -24.84 8.23 -9.01
C SER A 32 -24.37 9.48 -8.28
N GLY A 33 -24.52 10.61 -8.95
CA GLY A 33 -24.01 11.90 -8.51
C GLY A 33 -24.45 12.28 -7.09
N ASN A 34 -23.47 12.57 -6.25
CA ASN A 34 -23.57 13.58 -5.21
C ASN A 34 -23.30 14.98 -5.79
N SER A 35 -23.79 15.24 -7.01
CA SER A 35 -23.84 16.58 -7.63
C SER A 35 -24.54 17.59 -6.73
N LEU A 36 -25.50 17.15 -5.92
CA LEU A 36 -26.23 18.00 -4.98
C LEU A 36 -25.34 18.56 -3.85
N LEU A 37 -24.36 17.79 -3.35
CA LEU A 37 -23.47 18.30 -2.29
C LEU A 37 -22.39 19.23 -2.87
N THR A 38 -21.84 18.91 -4.04
CA THR A 38 -20.91 19.81 -4.74
C THR A 38 -21.62 21.09 -5.19
N ASP A 39 -22.87 21.03 -5.64
CA ASP A 39 -23.67 22.20 -6.03
C ASP A 39 -24.03 23.07 -4.81
N PHE A 40 -24.36 22.48 -3.66
CA PHE A 40 -24.61 23.24 -2.42
C PHE A 40 -23.34 23.92 -1.89
N ILE A 41 -22.19 23.25 -1.92
CA ILE A 41 -20.91 23.84 -1.49
C ILE A 41 -20.47 24.96 -2.44
N SER A 42 -20.69 24.79 -3.75
CA SER A 42 -20.44 25.81 -4.77
C SER A 42 -21.34 27.05 -4.60
N ARG A 43 -22.64 26.84 -4.31
CA ARG A 43 -23.60 27.94 -4.04
C ARG A 43 -23.37 28.69 -2.73
N THR A 44 -22.76 28.05 -1.73
CA THR A 44 -22.54 28.70 -0.42
C THR A 44 -21.30 29.58 -0.35
N GLY A 45 -20.54 29.73 -1.46
CA GLY A 45 -19.50 30.76 -1.59
C GLY A 45 -18.42 30.75 -0.50
N ARG A 46 -18.27 29.62 0.22
CA ARG A 46 -17.24 29.51 1.24
C ARG A 46 -15.92 29.23 0.55
N ASN A 47 -15.08 30.27 0.51
CA ASN A 47 -13.66 30.14 0.22
C ASN A 47 -13.09 29.18 1.28
N LEU A 48 -12.92 27.92 0.91
CA LEU A 48 -12.25 26.94 1.76
C LEU A 48 -10.76 27.23 1.59
N ASP A 49 -10.24 28.06 2.49
CA ASP A 49 -8.80 28.16 2.71
C ASP A 49 -8.26 26.73 2.84
N ALA A 50 -7.09 26.47 2.25
CA ALA A 50 -6.48 25.14 2.09
C ALA A 50 -6.14 24.38 3.40
N ASN A 51 -6.70 24.82 4.53
CA ASN A 51 -6.67 24.22 5.85
C ASN A 51 -8.06 23.70 6.29
N GLY A 52 -9.00 23.55 5.35
CA GLY A 52 -10.35 23.03 5.56
C GLY A 52 -10.36 21.53 5.82
N SER A 53 -10.73 21.17 7.05
CA SER A 53 -11.08 19.84 7.59
C SER A 53 -10.91 18.62 6.67
N SER A 54 -10.00 17.73 7.04
CA SER A 54 -9.74 16.40 6.43
C SER A 54 -10.99 15.57 6.14
N ASP A 55 -12.08 15.85 6.84
CA ASP A 55 -13.30 15.06 6.83
C ASP A 55 -14.20 15.34 5.60
N ILE A 56 -14.03 16.49 4.93
CA ILE A 56 -14.80 16.82 3.71
C ILE A 56 -14.12 16.22 2.46
N MET A 57 -12.79 16.10 2.48
CA MET A 57 -12.03 15.54 1.35
C MET A 57 -12.27 14.04 1.15
N SER A 58 -12.52 13.30 2.24
CA SER A 58 -12.84 11.87 2.21
C SER A 58 -14.23 11.56 1.61
N LEU A 59 -15.14 12.53 1.62
CA LEU A 59 -16.49 12.42 1.04
C LEU A 59 -16.50 12.73 -0.46
N ILE A 60 -15.63 13.64 -0.92
CA ILE A 60 -15.50 14.00 -2.34
C ILE A 60 -14.68 12.96 -3.10
N ARG A 61 -13.68 12.38 -2.44
CA ARG A 61 -12.85 11.31 -3.01
C ARG A 61 -12.60 10.24 -1.95
N PRO A 62 -13.36 9.14 -1.98
CA PRO A 62 -13.18 8.08 -0.99
C PRO A 62 -11.79 7.45 -1.13
N PRO A 63 -11.22 6.95 -0.02
CA PRO A 63 -9.92 6.30 -0.04
C PRO A 63 -9.97 5.04 -0.89
N PRO A 64 -8.90 4.74 -1.66
CA PRO A 64 -8.87 3.60 -2.56
C PRO A 64 -8.85 2.28 -1.76
N ILE A 65 -9.78 1.38 -2.05
CA ILE A 65 -9.84 0.04 -1.45
C ILE A 65 -9.58 -1.03 -2.52
N VAL A 66 -8.68 -1.96 -2.21
CA VAL A 66 -8.30 -3.08 -3.08
C VAL A 66 -8.47 -4.40 -2.34
N ASP A 67 -8.91 -5.42 -3.06
CA ASP A 67 -8.93 -6.80 -2.56
C ASP A 67 -7.60 -7.49 -2.86
N THR A 68 -6.98 -8.06 -1.83
CA THR A 68 -5.78 -8.90 -1.95
C THR A 68 -6.09 -10.33 -1.56
N GLU A 69 -5.18 -11.27 -1.81
CA GLU A 69 -5.32 -12.67 -1.39
C GLU A 69 -5.51 -12.83 0.13
N SER A 70 -4.92 -11.90 0.90
CA SER A 70 -4.95 -11.90 2.38
C SER A 70 -6.08 -11.07 2.98
N GLY A 71 -6.75 -10.21 2.21
CA GLY A 71 -7.86 -9.37 2.68
C GLY A 71 -7.92 -8.00 2.02
N LYS A 72 -8.87 -7.17 2.46
CA LYS A 72 -9.06 -5.80 1.95
C LYS A 72 -8.02 -4.84 2.52
N VAL A 73 -7.49 -3.97 1.67
CA VAL A 73 -6.56 -2.90 2.07
C VAL A 73 -7.08 -1.55 1.62
N GLU A 74 -6.94 -0.54 2.48
CA GLU A 74 -7.27 0.85 2.21
C GLU A 74 -5.99 1.67 2.10
N GLY A 75 -5.78 2.28 0.94
CA GLY A 75 -4.64 3.15 0.65
C GLY A 75 -4.99 4.63 0.79
N TYR A 76 -4.18 5.45 0.13
CA TYR A 76 -4.38 6.89 0.04
C TYR A 76 -3.82 7.43 -1.28
N PHE A 77 -4.12 8.69 -1.58
CA PHE A 77 -3.57 9.38 -2.73
C PHE A 77 -2.29 10.09 -2.34
N MET A 78 -1.22 9.93 -3.13
CA MET A 78 0.02 10.68 -2.96
C MET A 78 0.45 11.34 -4.26
N LYS A 79 1.12 12.49 -4.14
CA LYS A 79 1.74 13.17 -5.28
C LYS A 79 3.22 12.78 -5.36
N VAL A 80 3.65 12.34 -6.53
CA VAL A 80 5.08 12.14 -6.80
C VAL A 80 5.75 13.46 -7.17
N ILE A 81 7.07 13.48 -7.27
CA ILE A 81 7.89 14.69 -7.52
C ILE A 81 7.39 15.49 -8.74
N ASN A 82 6.94 14.81 -9.80
CA ASN A 82 6.43 15.44 -11.02
C ASN A 82 4.96 15.91 -10.92
N GLY A 83 4.37 15.95 -9.72
CA GLY A 83 2.99 16.37 -9.49
C GLY A 83 1.93 15.34 -9.86
N ARG A 84 2.30 14.22 -10.51
CA ARG A 84 1.39 13.11 -10.83
C ARG A 84 0.85 12.50 -9.54
N GLU A 85 -0.46 12.31 -9.49
CA GLU A 85 -1.12 11.62 -8.39
C GLU A 85 -1.11 10.10 -8.64
N VAL A 86 -0.82 9.34 -7.59
CA VAL A 86 -0.78 7.87 -7.60
C VAL A 86 -1.51 7.31 -6.39
N TYR A 87 -2.02 6.09 -6.53
CA TYR A 87 -2.53 5.30 -5.43
C TYR A 87 -1.37 4.70 -4.65
N ALA A 88 -1.32 4.96 -3.34
CA ALA A 88 -0.31 4.44 -2.44
C ALA A 88 -0.92 3.49 -1.42
N PHE A 89 -0.30 2.33 -1.29
CA PHE A 89 -0.62 1.32 -0.30
C PHE A 89 0.67 0.90 0.39
N GLU A 90 0.83 1.29 1.65
CA GLU A 90 2.06 1.11 2.40
C GLU A 90 1.87 0.18 3.60
N GLY A 91 2.91 -0.59 3.94
CA GLY A 91 2.91 -1.41 5.16
C GLY A 91 1.98 -2.62 5.13
N ILE A 92 1.66 -3.15 3.95
CA ILE A 92 0.85 -4.37 3.80
C ILE A 92 1.69 -5.59 4.23
N PRO A 93 1.25 -6.37 5.23
CA PRO A 93 1.98 -7.56 5.65
C PRO A 93 1.75 -8.72 4.67
N TYR A 94 2.83 -9.27 4.12
CA TYR A 94 2.80 -10.44 3.24
C TYR A 94 3.13 -11.75 3.97
N ALA A 95 3.81 -11.65 5.12
CA ALA A 95 4.20 -12.78 5.95
C ALA A 95 3.86 -12.54 7.42
N GLU A 96 3.72 -13.63 8.18
CA GLU A 96 3.80 -13.60 9.62
C GLU A 96 5.21 -13.20 10.08
N GLN A 97 5.32 -12.77 11.33
CA GLN A 97 6.62 -12.44 11.91
C GLN A 97 7.53 -13.68 11.83
N PRO A 98 8.65 -13.60 11.10
CA PRO A 98 9.53 -14.74 10.93
C PRO A 98 10.20 -15.05 12.27
N LYS A 99 10.34 -16.34 12.57
CA LYS A 99 11.27 -16.80 13.59
C LYS A 99 12.70 -16.61 13.07
N ILE A 100 13.66 -16.48 13.98
CA ILE A 100 15.07 -16.30 13.61
C ILE A 100 15.51 -17.39 12.63
N PHE A 101 16.05 -16.98 11.49
CA PHE A 101 16.59 -17.87 10.44
C PHE A 101 15.64 -18.94 9.90
N GLN A 102 14.32 -18.71 9.99
CA GLN A 102 13.32 -19.58 9.37
C GLN A 102 12.68 -18.91 8.17
N SER A 103 12.22 -19.73 7.22
CA SER A 103 11.46 -19.26 6.07
C SER A 103 10.22 -18.48 6.51
N PRO A 104 9.84 -17.42 5.79
CA PRO A 104 8.63 -16.67 6.10
C PRO A 104 7.40 -17.55 5.90
N VAL A 105 6.45 -17.45 6.82
CA VAL A 105 5.13 -18.07 6.69
C VAL A 105 4.17 -17.02 6.12
N PRO A 106 3.36 -17.31 5.09
CA PRO A 106 2.39 -16.36 4.56
C PRO A 106 1.46 -15.81 5.64
N LYS A 107 1.07 -14.53 5.52
CA LYS A 107 0.20 -13.87 6.49
C LYS A 107 -1.18 -14.54 6.52
N ARG A 108 -1.75 -14.74 7.71
CA ARG A 108 -3.14 -15.17 7.85
C ARG A 108 -4.09 -14.08 7.33
N LYS A 109 -5.17 -14.51 6.69
CA LYS A 109 -6.20 -13.59 6.21
C LYS A 109 -6.76 -12.76 7.37
N TRP A 110 -6.93 -11.46 7.17
CA TRP A 110 -7.58 -10.59 8.15
C TRP A 110 -9.03 -10.31 7.76
N GLN A 111 -9.85 -10.02 8.77
CA GLN A 111 -11.22 -9.57 8.58
C GLN A 111 -11.27 -8.04 8.50
N GLY A 112 -12.26 -7.51 7.78
CA GLY A 112 -12.42 -6.07 7.58
C GLY A 112 -11.39 -5.47 6.63
N VAL A 113 -11.19 -4.16 6.73
CA VAL A 113 -10.32 -3.36 5.85
C VAL A 113 -9.10 -2.91 6.63
N ARG A 114 -7.90 -3.29 6.17
CA ARG A 114 -6.63 -2.91 6.80
C ARG A 114 -6.15 -1.56 6.28
N GLN A 115 -5.80 -0.65 7.19
CA GLN A 115 -5.23 0.64 6.84
C GLN A 115 -3.78 0.49 6.35
N ALA A 116 -3.55 0.75 5.07
CA ALA A 116 -2.25 0.70 4.38
C ALA A 116 -1.76 2.12 4.05
N LYS A 117 -1.72 2.99 5.05
CA LYS A 117 -1.44 4.43 4.91
C LYS A 117 -0.11 4.88 5.52
N LYS A 118 0.69 3.94 6.03
CA LYS A 118 1.95 4.22 6.71
C LYS A 118 3.01 3.20 6.29
N PRO A 119 4.28 3.59 6.19
CA PRO A 119 5.35 2.67 5.88
C PRO A 119 5.49 1.61 6.96
N GLY A 120 5.85 0.39 6.54
CA GLY A 120 6.17 -0.71 7.43
C GLY A 120 7.45 -0.46 8.23
N HIS A 121 7.70 -1.31 9.22
CA HIS A 121 8.94 -1.29 9.97
C HIS A 121 10.10 -1.80 9.11
N PHE A 122 11.26 -1.16 9.22
CA PHE A 122 12.50 -1.67 8.64
C PHE A 122 12.92 -2.97 9.33
N CYS A 123 13.60 -3.86 8.61
CA CYS A 123 14.34 -4.96 9.21
C CYS A 123 15.50 -4.43 10.08
N VAL A 124 15.94 -5.24 11.04
CA VAL A 124 17.09 -4.91 11.89
C VAL A 124 18.34 -4.77 11.01
N GLN A 125 18.93 -3.57 11.01
CA GLN A 125 20.13 -3.25 10.23
C GLN A 125 20.91 -2.11 10.87
N MET A 126 22.22 -2.08 10.68
CA MET A 126 23.05 -0.93 11.06
C MET A 126 23.07 0.09 9.93
N HIS A 127 22.76 1.35 10.24
CA HIS A 127 22.76 2.41 9.23
C HIS A 127 24.03 3.26 9.34
N GLY A 128 24.99 3.02 8.44
CA GLY A 128 26.31 3.65 8.47
C GLY A 128 26.28 5.19 8.38
N ALA A 129 25.29 5.76 7.67
CA ALA A 129 25.18 7.21 7.48
C ALA A 129 24.57 7.96 8.69
N LYS A 130 23.99 7.26 9.68
CA LYS A 130 23.43 7.90 10.90
C LYS A 130 24.09 7.30 12.13
N LEU A 131 25.35 7.67 12.39
CA LEU A 131 26.08 7.38 13.64
C LEU A 131 25.98 5.91 14.09
N ASN A 132 26.06 4.95 13.18
CA ASN A 132 25.92 3.52 13.51
C ASN A 132 24.64 3.18 14.30
N ARG A 133 23.55 3.92 14.08
CA ARG A 133 22.25 3.65 14.70
C ARG A 133 21.67 2.36 14.14
N VAL A 134 21.15 1.50 15.02
CA VAL A 134 20.40 0.32 14.62
C VAL A 134 18.97 0.71 14.26
N LEU A 135 18.56 0.41 13.03
CA LEU A 135 17.19 0.57 12.54
C LEU A 135 16.39 -0.73 12.76
N GLY A 136 15.06 -0.65 12.70
CA GLY A 136 14.19 -1.83 12.75
C GLY A 136 13.97 -2.47 14.12
N MET A 137 14.69 -2.06 15.16
CA MET A 137 14.53 -2.58 16.54
C MET A 137 13.30 -2.05 17.31
N ARG A 138 12.41 -1.29 16.68
CA ARG A 138 11.23 -0.77 17.38
C ARG A 138 10.15 -1.85 17.47
N CYS A 139 10.16 -2.63 18.54
CA CYS A 139 8.97 -3.32 19.01
C CYS A 139 7.93 -2.27 19.37
N LYS A 140 6.70 -2.38 18.87
CA LYS A 140 5.58 -1.73 19.56
C LYS A 140 5.49 -2.37 20.94
N LEU A 141 5.65 -1.56 21.99
CA LEU A 141 5.11 -1.93 23.29
C LEU A 141 3.59 -2.15 23.10
N PRO A 142 3.01 -3.23 23.64
CA PRO A 142 1.56 -3.30 23.74
C PRO A 142 1.06 -2.09 24.57
N GLU A 143 0.00 -1.44 24.12
CA GLU A 143 -0.84 -0.61 24.99
C GLU A 143 -1.52 -1.50 26.04
#